data_AF-A0A227J3T0-F1
#
_entry.id   AF-A0A227J3T0-F1
#
_cell.length_a   1.000
_cell.length_b   1.000
_cell.length_c   1.000
_cell.angle_alpha   90.00
_cell.angle_beta   90.00
_cell.angle_gamma   90.00
#
_symmetry.space_group_name_H-M   'P 1'
#
loop_
_entity.id
_entity.type
_entity.pdbx_description
1 polymer ?
#
loop_
_entity_poly.entity_id
_entity_poly.type
_entity_poly.pdbx_seq_one_letter_code
_entity_poly.pdbx_strand_id
1 'polypeptide(L)' 'MPLLDSFTVDHTRMNAPAVRVAKTMQTPKGDTITVFDLRFTAPNKDILSEKGIHTL' A
#
# COMPACT_ATOMS: atom_id res chain seq x y z
N MET A 1 7.35 19.05 -3.32
CA MET A 1 6.15 18.24 -3.05
C MET A 1 6.49 17.29 -1.91
N PRO A 2 5.65 17.12 -0.88
CA PRO A 2 5.91 16.12 0.15
C PRO A 2 5.99 14.74 -0.50
N LEU A 3 7.04 13.97 -0.23
CA LEU A 3 7.14 12.58 -0.69
C LEU A 3 5.96 11.79 -0.12
N LEU A 4 5.24 11.08 -0.97
CA LEU A 4 4.17 10.18 -0.54
C LEU A 4 4.80 8.96 0.17
N ASP A 5 4.19 8.50 1.27
CA ASP A 5 4.72 7.45 2.14
C ASP A 5 4.93 6.09 1.45
N SER A 6 4.38 5.90 0.24
CA SER A 6 4.71 4.74 -0.59
C SER A 6 6.13 4.81 -1.17
N PHE A 7 6.67 5.98 -1.48
CA PHE A 7 8.00 6.13 -2.09
C PHE A 7 9.16 5.94 -1.12
N THR A 8 8.89 5.95 0.19
CA THR A 8 9.92 5.79 1.23
C THR A 8 10.17 4.32 1.60
N VAL A 9 9.46 3.38 0.98
CA VAL A 9 9.57 1.94 1.26
C VAL A 9 10.44 1.26 0.21
N ASP A 10 11.32 0.36 0.65
CA ASP A 10 12.13 -0.46 -0.25
C ASP A 10 11.28 -1.61 -0.82
N HIS A 11 10.87 -1.45 -2.08
CA HIS A 11 10.04 -2.42 -2.79
C HIS A 11 10.81 -3.68 -3.21
N THR A 12 12.14 -3.66 -3.21
CA THR A 12 12.96 -4.85 -3.59
C THR A 12 12.99 -5.90 -2.49
N ARG A 13 12.77 -5.48 -1.23
CA ARG A 13 12.75 -6.32 -0.03
C ARG A 13 11.35 -6.59 0.50
N MET A 14 10.32 -6.12 -0.21
CA MET A 14 8.93 -6.25 0.19
C MET A 14 8.40 -7.64 -0.16
N ASN A 15 8.00 -8.39 0.86
CA ASN A 15 7.35 -9.70 0.69
C ASN A 15 5.88 -9.51 0.31
N ALA A 16 5.38 -10.41 -0.54
CA ALA A 16 3.96 -10.51 -0.89
C ALA A 16 3.56 -12.00 -0.98
N PRO A 17 2.33 -12.38 -0.60
CA PRO A 17 1.26 -11.50 -0.12
C PRO A 17 1.47 -11.01 1.32
N ALA A 18 1.10 -9.76 1.63
CA ALA A 18 1.29 -9.16 2.96
C ALA A 18 0.32 -7.99 3.24
N VAL A 19 0.11 -7.72 4.53
CA VAL A 19 -0.65 -6.55 5.04
C VAL A 19 0.31 -5.65 5.81
N ARG A 20 0.27 -4.34 5.53
CA ARG A 20 1.16 -3.34 6.13
C ARG A 20 0.39 -2.05 6.46
N VAL A 21 0.72 -1.39 7.57
CA VAL A 21 0.29 0.00 7.80
C VAL A 21 1.14 0.92 6.93
N ALA A 22 0.52 1.57 5.96
CA ALA A 22 1.20 2.50 5.05
C ALA A 22 1.30 3.90 5.65
N LYS A 23 0.24 4.34 6.31
CA LYS A 23 0.15 5.69 6.90
C LYS A 23 -0.87 5.71 8.02
N THR A 24 -0.58 6.46 9.07
CA THR A 24 -1.58 6.87 10.06
C THR A 24 -1.65 8.38 10.05
N MET A 25 -2.85 8.94 10.04
CA MET A 25 -3.09 10.37 10.08
C MET A 25 -4.27 10.70 10.99
N GLN A 26 -4.31 11.92 11.51
CA GLN A 26 -5.46 12.41 12.25
C GLN A 26 -6.24 13.43 11.42
N THR A 27 -7.56 13.40 11.53
CA THR A 27 -8.42 14.45 11.00
C THR A 27 -8.22 15.74 11.81
N PRO A 28 -8.57 16.92 11.27
CA PRO A 28 -8.55 18.17 12.05
C PRO A 28 -9.41 18.14 13.32
N LYS A 29 -10.34 17.18 13.43
CA LYS A 29 -11.22 16.99 14.59
C LYS A 29 -10.76 15.87 15.53
N GLY A 30 -9.61 15.25 15.26
CA GLY A 30 -8.97 14.25 16.15
C GLY A 30 -9.30 12.79 15.84
N ASP A 31 -10.04 12.50 14.77
CA ASP A 31 -10.32 11.11 14.38
C ASP A 31 -9.08 10.49 13.75
N THR A 32 -8.84 9.20 14.01
CA THR A 32 -7.67 8.49 13.45
C THR A 32 -8.04 7.79 12.15
N ILE A 33 -7.30 8.07 11.08
CA ILE A 33 -7.37 7.39 9.80
C ILE A 33 -6.10 6.55 9.62
N THR A 34 -6.25 5.26 9.34
CA THR A 34 -5.13 4.36 9.03
C THR A 34 -5.28 3.84 7.61
N VAL A 35 -4.26 4.06 6.78
CA VAL A 35 -4.16 3.55 5.42
C VAL A 35 -3.36 2.24 5.47
N PHE A 36 -3.97 1.16 5.00
CA PHE A 36 -3.32 -0.13 4.88
C PHE A 36 -2.91 -0.40 3.43
N ASP A 37 -1.73 -0.97 3.29
CA ASP A 37 -1.22 -1.54 2.06
C ASP A 37 -1.49 -3.05 2.08
N LEU A 38 -2.41 -3.48 1.22
CA LEU A 38 -2.73 -4.88 0.97
C LEU A 38 -1.99 -5.31 -0.29
N ARG A 39 -0.83 -5.95 -0.11
CA ARG A 39 0.08 -6.31 -1.19
C ARG A 39 -0.22 -7.74 -1.63
N PHE A 40 -0.83 -7.91 -2.81
CA PHE A 40 -1.19 -9.24 -3.34
C PHE A 40 -0.04 -9.93 -4.09
N THR A 41 0.70 -9.17 -4.91
CA THR A 41 1.81 -9.69 -5.72
C THR A 41 3.14 -9.03 -5.35
N ALA A 42 4.23 -9.75 -5.61
CA ALA A 42 5.58 -9.25 -5.31
C ALA A 42 5.94 -8.10 -6.28
N PRO A 43 6.41 -6.95 -5.77
CA PRO A 43 6.75 -5.80 -6.62
C PRO A 43 7.75 -6.16 -7.72
N ASN A 44 7.49 -5.69 -8.94
CA ASN A 44 8.33 -5.91 -10.13
C ASN A 44 8.56 -7.39 -10.51
N LYS A 45 7.81 -8.34 -9.94
CA LYS A 45 7.90 -9.78 -10.29
C LYS A 45 6.60 -10.30 -10.88
N ASP A 46 5.46 -9.81 -10.40
CA ASP A 46 4.14 -10.24 -10.88
C ASP A 46 3.10 -9.14 -10.72
N ILE A 47 2.04 -9.19 -11.52
CA ILE A 47 0.97 -8.19 -11.57
C ILE A 47 -0.40 -8.88 -11.69
N LEU A 48 -1.39 -8.37 -10.97
CA LEU A 48 -2.78 -8.81 -11.16
C LEU A 48 -3.27 -8.41 -12.54
N SER A 49 -4.03 -9.30 -13.19
CA SER A 49 -4.68 -8.95 -14.46
C SER A 49 -5.69 -7.81 -14.25
N GLU A 50 -5.85 -6.96 -15.26
CA GLU A 50 -6.79 -5.82 -15.25
C GLU A 50 -8.21 -6.25 -14.88
N LYS A 51 -8.72 -7.33 -15.50
CA LYS A 51 -10.05 -7.86 -15.20
C LYS A 51 -10.15 -8.45 -13.80
N GLY A 52 -9.07 -9.07 -13.32
CA GLY A 52 -9.01 -9.65 -11.99
C GLY A 52 -9.06 -8.59 -10.89
N ILE A 53 -8.24 -7.53 -11.01
CA ILE A 53 -8.19 -6.45 -10.02
C ILE A 53 -9.47 -5.59 -10.03
N HIS A 54 -10.12 -5.41 -11.19
CA HIS A 54 -11.39 -4.69 -11.26
C HIS A 54 -12.55 -5.46 -10.60
N THR A 55 -12.50 -6.79 -10.63
CA THR A 55 -13.55 -7.64 -10.05
C THR A 55 -13.40 -7.79 -8.53
N LEU A 56 -12.16 -7.70 -8.04
CA LEU A 56 -11.79 -7.85 -6.63
C LEU A 56 -12.18 -6.62 -5.79
#